data_AF-A4EPJ3-F1
#
_entry.id   AF-A4EPJ3-F1
#
_cell.length_a   1.000
_cell.length_b   1.000
_cell.length_c   1.000
_cell.angle_alpha   90.00
_cell.angle_beta   90.00
_cell.angle_gamma   90.00
#
_symmetry.space_group_name_H-M   'P 1'
#
loop_
_entity.id
_entity.type
_entity.pdbx_description
1 polymer ?
#
loop_
_entity_poly.entity_id
_entity_poly.type
_entity_poly.pdbx_seq_one_letter_code
_entity_poly.pdbx_strand_id
1 'polypeptide(L)'
;MNKEPDRISFGTVSLVTQGEHKFYTTTIPSEVLARTCVAISREENNIDGFQRVLDRKRAQDIADYIDNGLGTVPSSIVLSSQDDAELIYDSKRKSISFKDIPQAFLILDGQHRVFGFALAKKTLRVPVVIYDNLNKREESRLFIDINSKQKGVPSELLLDIKKMAEYENDAEATMRIIFDRFKDDPETVLYGKLSPSKKVAGKITRTVFNSAVGPLVKLFRSMSDDEVYDIFKAYYQATYDSVFEPKGVGFEFFQPTVFKATSGFFPAVARRTKDRFGSIYTYDHFSEVLSPVSDKFRPAKIKESKNAYKPLVKHLEECLDSDFHL
;
A
#
# COMPACT_ATOMS: atom_id res chain seq x y z
N MET A 1 -4.11 42.52 28.83
CA MET A 1 -3.26 41.68 29.69
C MET A 1 -3.06 40.35 28.98
N ASN A 2 -1.91 40.14 28.35
CA ASN A 2 -1.54 38.81 27.86
C ASN A 2 -1.24 37.96 29.11
N LYS A 3 -2.11 37.00 29.41
CA LYS A 3 -1.77 35.95 30.38
C LYS A 3 -0.51 35.25 29.87
N GLU A 4 0.48 35.06 30.74
CA GLU A 4 1.59 34.16 30.40
C GLU A 4 1.01 32.79 30.02
N PRO A 5 1.52 32.15 28.97
CA PRO A 5 1.03 30.84 28.56
C PRO A 5 1.23 29.84 29.70
N ASP A 6 0.19 29.05 29.99
CA ASP A 6 0.24 28.01 31.01
C ASP A 6 1.39 27.03 30.70
N ARG A 7 2.25 26.77 31.69
CA ARG A 7 3.29 25.73 31.57
C ARG A 7 2.70 24.38 31.95
N ILE A 8 2.94 23.39 31.10
CA ILE A 8 2.57 21.99 31.35
C ILE A 8 3.80 21.15 31.64
N SER A 9 3.64 20.11 32.46
CA SER A 9 4.76 19.28 32.94
C SER A 9 4.43 17.79 32.86
N PHE A 10 5.41 16.99 32.44
CA PHE A 10 5.30 15.55 32.29
C PHE A 10 6.47 14.84 32.97
N GLY A 11 6.17 13.89 33.84
CA GLY A 11 7.15 13.05 34.55
C GLY A 11 7.61 11.84 33.73
N THR A 12 8.41 10.98 34.39
CA THR A 12 8.94 9.74 33.80
C THR A 12 9.77 10.01 32.55
N VAL A 13 10.64 11.02 32.62
CA VAL A 13 11.53 11.41 31.53
C VAL A 13 12.90 10.76 31.69
N SER A 14 13.34 10.07 30.65
CA SER A 14 14.72 9.59 30.55
C SER A 14 15.51 10.48 29.59
N LEU A 15 16.60 11.08 30.09
CA LEU A 15 17.62 11.70 29.25
C LEU A 15 18.49 10.59 28.66
N VAL A 16 18.51 10.50 27.34
CA VAL A 16 19.23 9.47 26.59
C VAL A 16 20.38 10.13 25.85
N THR A 17 21.53 9.43 25.80
CA THR A 17 22.70 9.84 25.03
C THR A 17 23.04 8.75 24.01
N GLN A 18 23.13 9.12 22.73
CA GLN A 18 23.50 8.23 21.63
C GLN A 18 24.57 8.90 20.76
N GLY A 19 25.83 8.45 20.90
CA GLY A 19 26.96 9.17 20.31
C GLY A 19 27.01 10.61 20.82
N GLU A 20 27.09 11.57 19.90
CA GLU A 20 27.11 13.01 20.21
C GLU A 20 25.71 13.59 20.51
N HIS A 21 24.64 12.81 20.34
CA HIS A 21 23.27 13.31 20.48
C HIS A 21 22.70 13.06 21.87
N LYS A 22 22.01 14.07 22.41
CA LYS A 22 21.24 13.99 23.66
C LYS A 22 19.79 14.36 23.40
N PHE A 23 18.87 13.58 23.96
CA PHE A 23 17.44 13.81 23.80
C PHE A 23 16.65 13.22 24.98
N TYR A 24 15.43 13.70 25.16
CA TYR A 24 14.52 13.24 26.20
C TYR A 24 13.54 12.23 25.63
N THR A 25 13.22 11.20 26.42
CA THR A 25 12.16 10.25 26.10
C THR A 25 11.11 10.27 27.19
N THR A 26 9.84 10.36 26.81
CA THR A 26 8.69 10.35 27.74
C THR A 26 7.40 10.00 26.98
N THR A 27 6.24 10.14 27.62
CA THR A 27 4.95 10.06 26.95
C THR A 27 4.18 11.37 27.13
N ILE A 28 3.56 11.86 26.07
CA ILE A 28 2.72 13.08 26.07
C ILE A 28 1.31 12.71 25.57
N PRO A 29 0.23 13.28 26.15
CA PRO A 29 -1.12 13.11 25.64
C PRO A 29 -1.24 13.55 24.18
N SER A 30 -1.95 12.78 23.36
CA SER A 30 -2.13 13.01 21.93
C SER A 30 -2.72 14.40 21.62
N GLU A 31 -3.63 14.89 22.46
CA GLU A 31 -4.23 16.24 22.37
C GLU A 31 -3.23 17.38 22.65
N VAL A 32 -2.20 17.13 23.47
CA VAL A 32 -1.14 18.10 23.74
C VAL A 32 -0.24 18.17 22.52
N LEU A 33 0.13 17.01 21.95
CA LEU A 33 0.91 16.96 20.71
C LEU A 33 0.18 17.65 19.56
N ALA A 34 -1.12 17.40 19.42
CA ALA A 34 -1.94 17.98 18.37
C ALA A 34 -1.97 19.53 18.38
N ARG A 35 -1.96 20.15 19.57
CA ARG A 35 -2.03 21.62 19.69
C ARG A 35 -0.66 22.31 19.80
N THR A 36 0.38 21.61 20.20
CA THR A 36 1.72 22.20 20.46
C THR A 36 2.75 21.91 19.37
N CYS A 37 2.52 20.88 18.54
CA CYS A 37 3.46 20.48 17.50
C CYS A 37 3.07 21.06 16.14
N VAL A 38 4.05 21.39 15.32
CA VAL A 38 3.87 21.80 13.92
C VAL A 38 4.79 21.04 12.99
N ALA A 39 4.39 20.97 11.73
CA ALA A 39 5.25 20.50 10.66
C ALA A 39 5.68 21.68 9.78
N ILE A 40 6.90 21.62 9.24
CA ILE A 40 7.35 22.60 8.24
C ILE A 40 6.52 22.44 6.97
N SER A 41 5.80 23.49 6.56
CA SER A 41 5.14 23.54 5.25
C SER A 41 6.09 24.08 4.18
N ARG A 42 5.98 23.58 2.95
CA ARG A 42 6.74 24.07 1.79
C ARG A 42 6.45 25.53 1.42
N GLU A 43 5.37 26.11 1.96
CA GLU A 43 4.86 27.41 1.50
C GLU A 43 5.56 28.62 2.12
N GLU A 44 6.34 28.45 3.19
CA GLU A 44 7.16 29.53 3.74
C GLU A 44 8.59 29.47 3.20
N ASN A 45 8.77 30.13 2.06
CA ASN A 45 10.03 30.54 1.43
C ASN A 45 10.86 29.44 0.76
N ASN A 46 10.94 29.58 -0.56
CA ASN A 46 11.98 29.03 -1.45
C ASN A 46 13.35 28.99 -0.75
N ILE A 47 13.74 27.80 -0.27
CA ILE A 47 14.99 27.07 -0.58
C ILE A 47 15.12 25.78 0.28
N ASP A 48 14.46 25.64 1.44
CA ASP A 48 14.61 24.45 2.32
C ASP A 48 13.28 23.94 2.94
N GLY A 49 12.30 23.56 2.12
CA GLY A 49 11.00 23.04 2.58
C GLY A 49 10.96 21.51 2.76
N PHE A 50 11.21 20.99 3.96
CA PHE A 50 11.18 19.55 4.23
C PHE A 50 9.80 19.03 4.67
N GLN A 51 8.93 18.70 3.70
CA GLN A 51 7.82 17.76 3.94
C GLN A 51 7.29 17.10 2.66
N ARG A 52 6.71 15.89 2.80
CA ARG A 52 5.69 15.36 1.87
C ARG A 52 4.38 16.07 2.14
N VAL A 53 3.66 16.48 1.09
CA VAL A 53 2.29 17.02 1.17
C VAL A 53 1.48 16.15 2.14
N LEU A 54 0.87 16.79 3.14
CA LEU A 54 0.08 16.10 4.13
C LEU A 54 -1.08 15.36 3.46
N ASP A 55 -1.12 14.06 3.66
CA ASP A 55 -2.19 13.21 3.14
C ASP A 55 -3.29 13.17 4.19
N ARG A 56 -4.35 13.95 3.96
CA ARG A 56 -5.51 14.03 4.84
C ARG A 56 -6.19 12.68 5.01
N LYS A 57 -6.21 11.84 3.98
CA LYS A 57 -6.80 10.49 4.06
C LYS A 57 -6.03 9.64 5.06
N ARG A 58 -4.70 9.66 4.98
CA ARG A 58 -3.84 8.93 5.93
C ARG A 58 -4.01 9.41 7.37
N ALA A 59 -4.18 10.71 7.59
CA ALA A 59 -4.46 11.22 8.94
C ALA A 59 -5.83 10.74 9.46
N GLN A 60 -6.86 10.71 8.60
CA GLN A 60 -8.17 10.16 8.95
C GLN A 60 -8.10 8.67 9.27
N ASP A 61 -7.40 7.87 8.45
CA ASP A 61 -7.23 6.44 8.71
C ASP A 61 -6.59 6.17 10.09
N ILE A 62 -5.65 7.04 10.53
CA ILE A 62 -5.04 6.96 11.87
C ILE A 62 -6.05 7.34 12.96
N ALA A 63 -6.86 8.37 12.74
CA ALA A 63 -7.90 8.78 13.69
C ALA A 63 -8.92 7.65 13.89
N ASP A 64 -9.40 7.06 12.80
CA ASP A 64 -10.33 5.93 12.84
C ASP A 64 -9.70 4.71 13.54
N TYR A 65 -8.42 4.43 13.29
CA TYR A 65 -7.68 3.36 13.96
C TYR A 65 -7.62 3.56 15.49
N ILE A 66 -7.42 4.79 15.96
CA ILE A 66 -7.42 5.14 17.38
C ILE A 66 -8.83 5.04 17.97
N ASP A 67 -9.82 5.60 17.28
CA ASP A 67 -11.21 5.66 17.76
C ASP A 67 -11.86 4.28 17.86
N ASN A 68 -11.46 3.33 17.00
CA ASN A 68 -11.88 1.93 17.06
C ASN A 68 -11.39 1.17 18.32
N GLY A 69 -10.50 1.77 19.13
CA GLY A 69 -10.16 1.29 20.49
C GLY A 69 -9.27 0.05 20.59
N LEU A 70 -9.00 -0.64 19.47
CA LEU A 70 -8.04 -1.75 19.39
C LEU A 70 -6.64 -1.29 18.95
N GLY A 71 -6.52 -0.03 18.52
CA GLY A 71 -5.30 0.51 17.96
C GLY A 71 -4.27 0.93 19.00
N THR A 72 -3.01 0.54 18.82
CA THR A 72 -1.88 1.02 19.62
C THR A 72 -0.94 1.87 18.77
N VAL A 73 -0.38 2.92 19.35
CA VAL A 73 0.65 3.76 18.68
C VAL A 73 1.95 3.67 19.47
N PRO A 74 2.65 2.54 19.42
CA PRO A 74 3.82 2.29 20.27
C PRO A 74 5.10 2.98 19.75
N SER A 75 5.14 3.36 18.48
CA SER A 75 6.29 4.08 17.92
C SER A 75 6.29 5.52 18.40
N SER A 76 7.49 6.04 18.69
CA SER A 76 7.62 7.42 19.18
C SER A 76 7.35 8.47 18.10
N ILE A 77 6.90 9.65 18.51
CA ILE A 77 6.98 10.88 17.71
C ILE A 77 8.33 11.53 17.99
N VAL A 78 9.05 11.95 16.95
CA VAL A 78 10.34 12.62 17.10
C VAL A 78 10.15 14.12 16.92
N LEU A 79 10.54 14.88 17.93
CA LEU A 79 10.28 16.30 18.06
C LEU A 79 11.60 17.06 18.24
N SER A 80 11.65 18.28 17.70
CA SER A 80 12.65 19.30 18.02
C SER A 80 11.98 20.42 18.81
N SER A 81 12.42 20.66 20.04
CA SER A 81 11.93 21.78 20.85
C SER A 81 12.35 23.09 20.21
N GLN A 82 11.39 23.99 20.04
CA GLN A 82 11.65 25.34 19.54
C GLN A 82 11.94 26.27 20.72
N ASP A 83 12.65 27.38 20.46
CA ASP A 83 13.07 28.33 21.51
C ASP A 83 11.89 28.85 22.33
N ASP A 84 10.77 29.16 21.66
CA ASP A 84 9.54 29.68 22.28
C ASP A 84 8.88 28.68 23.25
N ALA A 85 9.19 27.38 23.15
CA ALA A 85 8.68 26.37 24.07
C ALA A 85 9.25 26.51 25.48
N GLU A 86 10.44 27.12 25.60
CA GLU A 86 11.21 27.22 26.84
C GLU A 86 11.27 25.88 27.59
N LEU A 87 11.70 24.82 26.90
CA LEU A 87 11.76 23.48 27.48
C LEU A 87 12.73 23.46 28.67
N ILE A 88 12.24 22.97 29.81
CA ILE A 88 13.03 22.81 31.04
C ILE A 88 12.97 21.35 31.46
N TYR A 89 14.15 20.75 31.64
CA TYR A 89 14.30 19.43 32.25
C TYR A 89 14.68 19.54 33.74
N ASP A 90 13.84 18.98 34.61
CA ASP A 90 14.15 18.82 36.03
C ASP A 90 14.74 17.42 36.27
N SER A 91 16.04 17.37 36.52
CA SER A 91 16.78 16.13 36.73
C SER A 91 16.46 15.42 38.05
N LYS A 92 15.92 16.13 39.05
CA LYS A 92 15.53 15.58 40.36
C LYS A 92 14.14 14.94 40.26
N ARG A 93 13.19 15.62 39.62
CA ARG A 93 11.82 15.13 39.42
C ARG A 93 11.69 14.19 38.22
N LYS A 94 12.73 14.11 37.37
CA LYS A 94 12.69 13.37 36.10
C LYS A 94 11.49 13.81 35.25
N SER A 95 11.34 15.12 35.11
CA SER A 95 10.21 15.73 34.40
C SER A 95 10.68 16.77 33.40
N ILE A 96 9.91 16.96 32.33
CA ILE A 96 10.05 18.08 31.41
C ILE A 96 8.87 19.02 31.59
N SER A 97 9.09 20.32 31.44
CA SER A 97 8.03 21.32 31.36
C SER A 97 8.29 22.30 30.22
N PHE A 98 7.24 22.76 29.58
CA PHE A 98 7.30 23.70 28.47
C PHE A 98 6.02 24.55 28.42
N LYS A 99 6.04 25.63 27.65
CA LYS A 99 4.89 26.51 27.42
C LYS A 99 3.85 25.80 26.52
N ASP A 100 2.59 25.76 26.94
CA ASP A 100 1.49 25.18 26.13
C ASP A 100 1.08 26.17 25.02
N ILE A 101 1.92 26.28 24.00
CA ILE A 101 1.74 27.17 22.86
C ILE A 101 1.77 26.38 21.54
N PRO A 102 1.07 26.88 20.50
CA PRO A 102 1.31 26.40 19.15
C PRO A 102 2.79 26.56 18.79
N GLN A 103 3.34 25.61 18.02
CA GLN A 103 4.72 25.62 17.56
C GLN A 103 5.80 25.41 18.63
N ALA A 104 5.45 24.98 19.84
CA ALA A 104 6.44 24.58 20.84
C ALA A 104 7.39 23.48 20.33
N PHE A 105 6.90 22.61 19.44
CA PHE A 105 7.72 21.55 18.84
C PHE A 105 7.59 21.51 17.32
N LEU A 106 8.73 21.33 16.66
CA LEU A 106 8.79 20.92 15.27
C LEU A 106 8.78 19.38 15.17
N ILE A 107 7.94 18.84 14.31
CA ILE A 107 7.84 17.39 14.07
C ILE A 107 8.93 16.96 13.08
N LEU A 108 9.88 16.13 13.53
CA LEU A 108 10.90 15.51 12.69
C LEU A 108 10.44 14.15 12.12
N ASP A 109 9.63 13.41 12.88
CA ASP A 109 8.98 12.17 12.43
C ASP A 109 7.63 11.96 13.12
N GLY A 110 6.68 11.38 12.39
CA GLY A 110 5.34 11.10 12.88
C GLY A 110 4.29 12.17 12.53
N GLN A 111 4.53 13.02 11.53
CA GLN A 111 3.60 14.07 11.11
C GLN A 111 2.15 13.57 10.97
N HIS A 112 1.89 12.54 10.16
CA HIS A 112 0.52 12.05 9.92
C HIS A 112 -0.14 11.52 11.19
N ARG A 113 0.66 11.03 12.17
CA ARG A 113 0.16 10.59 13.48
C ARG A 113 -0.31 11.77 14.31
N VAL A 114 0.51 12.83 14.40
CA VAL A 114 0.12 14.06 15.10
C VAL A 114 -1.12 14.70 14.47
N PHE A 115 -1.21 14.74 13.14
CA PHE A 115 -2.44 15.20 12.46
C PHE A 115 -3.63 14.27 12.71
N GLY A 116 -3.43 12.95 12.75
CA GLY A 116 -4.47 12.00 13.13
C GLY A 116 -4.96 12.21 14.57
N PHE A 117 -4.07 12.57 15.51
CA PHE A 117 -4.43 12.88 16.90
C PHE A 117 -5.34 14.10 17.01
N ALA A 118 -5.19 15.09 16.11
CA ALA A 118 -6.08 16.25 16.06
C ALA A 118 -7.50 15.90 15.55
N LEU A 119 -7.64 14.80 14.82
CA LEU A 119 -8.91 14.32 14.25
C LEU A 119 -9.58 13.24 15.10
N ALA A 120 -8.81 12.51 15.91
CA ALA A 120 -9.30 11.46 16.79
C ALA A 120 -10.15 12.03 17.94
N LYS A 121 -11.18 11.27 18.34
CA LYS A 121 -12.03 11.61 19.49
C LYS A 121 -11.45 11.10 20.81
N LYS A 122 -10.67 10.01 20.75
CA LYS A 122 -10.02 9.42 21.93
C LYS A 122 -8.60 9.95 22.13
N THR A 123 -8.24 10.24 23.38
CA THR A 123 -6.90 10.65 23.76
C THR A 123 -6.04 9.44 24.14
N LEU A 124 -4.80 9.39 23.66
CA LEU A 124 -3.81 8.37 23.99
C LEU A 124 -2.57 9.01 24.64
N ARG A 125 -1.84 8.25 25.45
CA ARG A 125 -0.46 8.61 25.81
C ARG A 125 0.48 8.10 24.74
N VAL A 126 1.19 9.01 24.09
CA VAL A 126 2.05 8.69 22.94
C VAL A 126 3.51 8.79 23.36
N PRO A 127 4.34 7.78 23.11
CA PRO A 127 5.78 7.88 23.31
C PRO A 127 6.37 9.02 22.46
N VAL A 128 7.26 9.81 23.03
CA VAL A 128 7.93 10.92 22.34
C VAL A 128 9.42 10.92 22.61
N VAL A 129 10.16 11.33 21.59
CA VAL A 129 11.58 11.67 21.66
C VAL A 129 11.69 13.17 21.38
N ILE A 130 12.25 13.93 22.31
CA ILE A 130 12.38 15.38 22.20
C ILE A 130 13.86 15.73 22.21
N TYR A 131 14.33 16.24 21.07
CA TYR A 131 15.61 16.92 20.98
C TYR A 131 15.44 18.37 21.42
N ASP A 132 16.46 18.90 22.06
CA ASP A 132 16.47 20.26 22.57
C ASP A 132 17.68 21.00 21.99
N ASN A 133 17.51 22.28 21.66
CA ASN A 133 18.53 23.15 21.07
C ASN A 133 19.15 22.63 19.74
N LEU A 134 18.35 22.02 18.86
CA LEU A 134 18.80 21.71 17.51
C LEU A 134 18.79 22.97 16.65
N ASN A 135 19.82 23.16 15.82
CA ASN A 135 19.76 24.15 14.76
C ASN A 135 19.06 23.59 13.50
N LYS A 136 18.60 24.47 12.60
CA LYS A 136 17.90 24.09 11.35
C LYS A 136 18.62 23.03 10.52
N ARG A 137 19.96 23.07 10.50
CA ARG A 137 20.77 22.09 9.75
C ARG A 137 20.72 20.71 10.40
N GLU A 138 20.76 20.65 11.72
CA GLU A 138 20.62 19.40 12.49
C GLU A 138 19.22 18.80 12.39
N GLU A 139 18.18 19.64 12.49
CA GLU A 139 16.78 19.24 12.27
C GLU A 139 16.60 18.62 10.88
N SER A 140 17.09 19.30 9.84
CA SER A 140 17.02 18.82 8.45
C SER A 140 17.77 17.50 8.27
N ARG A 141 18.96 17.37 8.88
CA ARG A 141 19.75 16.14 8.81
C ARG A 141 19.04 14.98 9.48
N LEU A 142 18.52 15.17 10.70
CA LEU A 142 17.76 14.15 11.42
C LEU A 142 16.51 13.74 10.64
N PHE A 143 15.78 14.71 10.07
CA PHE A 143 14.62 14.42 9.22
C PHE A 143 14.99 13.50 8.04
N ILE A 144 16.06 13.84 7.31
CA ILE A 144 16.56 13.03 6.19
C ILE A 144 17.02 11.65 6.69
N ASP A 145 17.80 11.59 7.75
CA ASP A 145 18.36 10.33 8.28
C ASP A 145 17.25 9.36 8.72
N ILE A 146 16.20 9.86 9.39
CA ILE A 146 15.06 9.06 9.84
C ILE A 146 14.27 8.52 8.63
N ASN A 147 13.93 9.39 7.66
CA ASN A 147 13.05 9.02 6.57
C ASN A 147 13.75 8.24 5.44
N SER A 148 15.04 8.45 5.21
CA SER A 148 15.79 7.80 4.13
C SER A 148 16.23 6.38 4.48
N LYS A 149 16.51 6.09 5.76
CA LYS A 149 16.96 4.77 6.22
C LYS A 149 15.79 3.81 6.49
N GLN A 150 14.59 4.33 6.75
CA GLN A 150 13.39 3.51 6.92
C GLN A 150 12.96 2.92 5.57
N LYS A 151 13.28 1.63 5.35
CA LYS A 151 12.66 0.86 4.27
C LYS A 151 11.32 0.33 4.75
N GLY A 152 10.27 0.60 3.99
CA GLY A 152 8.96 -0.02 4.22
C GLY A 152 9.06 -1.54 4.12
N VAL A 153 8.20 -2.24 4.84
CA VAL A 153 8.06 -3.69 4.72
C VAL A 153 7.60 -4.00 3.29
N PRO A 154 8.30 -4.87 2.53
CA PRO A 154 7.86 -5.27 1.19
C PRO A 154 6.43 -5.80 1.22
N SER A 155 5.61 -5.45 0.21
CA SER A 155 4.20 -5.84 0.18
C SER A 155 3.99 -7.35 0.17
N GLU A 156 4.90 -8.10 -0.45
CA GLU A 156 4.90 -9.56 -0.42
C GLU A 156 5.01 -10.09 1.02
N LEU A 157 5.94 -9.54 1.81
CA LEU A 157 6.14 -9.93 3.20
C LEU A 157 4.96 -9.51 4.09
N LEU A 158 4.30 -8.39 3.78
CA LEU A 158 3.09 -7.97 4.50
C LEU A 158 1.94 -8.98 4.33
N LEU A 159 1.79 -9.58 3.14
CA LEU A 159 0.78 -10.64 2.94
C LEU A 159 1.07 -11.85 3.83
N ASP A 160 2.33 -12.29 3.87
CA ASP A 160 2.74 -13.41 4.71
C ASP A 160 2.54 -13.12 6.21
N ILE A 161 2.86 -11.90 6.67
CA ILE A 161 2.65 -11.47 8.06
C ILE A 161 1.17 -11.37 8.41
N LYS A 162 0.32 -10.84 7.53
CA LYS A 162 -1.13 -10.75 7.75
C LYS A 162 -1.74 -12.13 8.00
N LYS A 163 -1.32 -13.13 7.22
CA LYS A 163 -1.70 -14.53 7.44
C LYS A 163 -1.31 -15.02 8.84
N MET A 164 -0.05 -14.80 9.23
CA MET A 164 0.45 -15.19 10.56
C MET A 164 -0.28 -14.49 11.71
N ALA A 165 -0.72 -13.25 11.48
CA ALA A 165 -1.45 -12.45 12.45
C ALA A 165 -2.97 -12.68 12.44
N GLU A 166 -3.47 -13.65 11.67
CA GLU A 166 -4.91 -13.93 11.47
C GLU A 166 -5.70 -12.67 11.03
N TYR A 167 -5.03 -11.77 10.30
CA TYR A 167 -5.54 -10.46 9.89
C TYR A 167 -5.77 -10.43 8.37
N GLU A 168 -6.37 -11.50 7.83
CA GLU A 168 -6.83 -11.59 6.44
C GLU A 168 -8.36 -11.36 6.40
N ASN A 169 -8.85 -10.62 5.40
CA ASN A 169 -10.28 -10.64 5.09
C ASN A 169 -10.61 -11.77 4.10
N ASP A 170 -11.89 -12.12 3.96
CA ASP A 170 -12.36 -13.22 3.10
C ASP A 170 -11.81 -13.15 1.67
N ALA A 171 -11.75 -11.95 1.08
CA ALA A 171 -11.21 -11.78 -0.27
C ALA A 171 -9.69 -12.04 -0.34
N GLU A 172 -8.93 -11.64 0.69
CA GLU A 172 -7.50 -11.97 0.79
C GLU A 172 -7.28 -13.49 0.94
N ALA A 173 -8.16 -14.17 1.69
CA ALA A 173 -8.12 -15.62 1.86
C ALA A 173 -8.43 -16.37 0.54
N THR A 174 -9.50 -16.01 -0.17
CA THR A 174 -9.83 -16.56 -1.50
C THR A 174 -8.68 -16.35 -2.49
N MET A 175 -8.11 -15.14 -2.53
CA MET A 175 -6.96 -14.85 -3.41
C MET A 175 -5.75 -15.74 -3.12
N ARG A 176 -5.50 -16.01 -1.83
CA ARG A 176 -4.42 -16.91 -1.41
C ARG A 176 -4.68 -18.34 -1.87
N ILE A 177 -5.90 -18.86 -1.66
CA ILE A 177 -6.30 -20.22 -2.06
C ILE A 177 -6.16 -20.40 -3.57
N ILE A 178 -6.71 -19.47 -4.36
CA ILE A 178 -6.63 -19.51 -5.82
C ILE A 178 -5.16 -19.46 -6.29
N PHE A 179 -4.34 -18.56 -5.73
CA PHE A 179 -2.91 -18.48 -6.09
C PHE A 179 -2.16 -19.77 -5.78
N ASP A 180 -2.36 -20.33 -4.59
CA ASP A 180 -1.69 -21.56 -4.16
C ASP A 180 -2.11 -22.75 -5.04
N ARG A 181 -3.40 -22.84 -5.39
CA ARG A 181 -3.92 -23.87 -6.30
C ARG A 181 -3.29 -23.78 -7.70
N PHE A 182 -3.20 -22.57 -8.28
CA PHE A 182 -2.51 -22.37 -9.57
C PHE A 182 -1.01 -22.70 -9.52
N LYS A 183 -0.38 -22.54 -8.36
CA LYS A 183 1.04 -22.81 -8.20
C LYS A 183 1.32 -24.31 -8.15
N ASP A 184 0.42 -25.06 -7.51
CA ASP A 184 0.63 -26.47 -7.15
C ASP A 184 -0.07 -27.45 -8.11
N ASP A 185 -1.08 -27.01 -8.88
CA ASP A 185 -1.73 -27.81 -9.93
C ASP A 185 -0.83 -27.95 -11.18
N PRO A 186 -0.39 -29.17 -11.56
CA PRO A 186 0.47 -29.38 -12.73
C PRO A 186 -0.25 -29.23 -14.08
N GLU A 187 -1.58 -29.20 -14.11
CA GLU A 187 -2.38 -29.16 -15.34
C GLU A 187 -2.69 -27.74 -15.83
N THR A 188 -2.32 -26.71 -15.06
CA THR A 188 -2.54 -25.33 -15.47
C THR A 188 -1.36 -24.74 -16.22
N VAL A 189 -1.63 -23.89 -17.21
CA VAL A 189 -0.63 -23.06 -17.90
C VAL A 189 0.26 -22.25 -16.96
N LEU A 190 -0.21 -21.93 -15.74
CA LEU A 190 0.56 -21.17 -14.74
C LEU A 190 1.52 -22.04 -13.90
N TYR A 191 1.52 -23.36 -14.07
CA TYR A 191 2.37 -24.27 -13.29
C TYR A 191 3.85 -23.92 -13.44
N GLY A 192 4.55 -23.78 -12.30
CA GLY A 192 5.95 -23.36 -12.26
C GLY A 192 6.21 -21.90 -12.64
N LYS A 193 5.19 -21.13 -13.05
CA LYS A 193 5.28 -19.71 -13.46
C LYS A 193 4.90 -18.73 -12.35
N LEU A 194 4.60 -19.21 -11.15
CA LEU A 194 4.28 -18.37 -9.98
C LEU A 194 5.45 -18.33 -8.99
N SER A 195 5.60 -17.20 -8.30
CA SER A 195 6.57 -16.99 -7.23
C SER A 195 5.91 -16.30 -6.04
N PRO A 196 5.82 -16.92 -4.85
CA PRO A 196 5.10 -16.32 -3.72
C PRO A 196 5.70 -14.99 -3.24
N SER A 197 7.04 -14.92 -3.12
CA SER A 197 7.71 -13.87 -2.33
C SER A 197 8.90 -13.20 -3.03
N LYS A 198 9.40 -13.74 -4.15
CA LYS A 198 10.57 -13.19 -4.86
C LYS A 198 10.26 -12.85 -6.31
N LYS A 199 10.77 -11.73 -6.79
CA LYS A 199 10.75 -11.41 -8.21
C LYS A 199 11.73 -12.33 -8.95
N VAL A 200 11.21 -13.13 -9.87
CA VAL A 200 11.98 -14.05 -10.70
C VAL A 200 11.57 -13.78 -12.15
N ALA A 201 12.55 -13.67 -13.05
CA ALA A 201 12.28 -13.43 -14.47
C ALA A 201 11.39 -14.55 -15.05
N GLY A 202 10.34 -14.17 -15.79
CA GLY A 202 9.37 -15.11 -16.35
C GLY A 202 8.40 -15.73 -15.34
N LYS A 203 8.34 -15.21 -14.10
CA LYS A 203 7.34 -15.61 -13.10
C LYS A 203 6.49 -14.44 -12.60
N ILE A 204 5.27 -14.75 -12.22
CA ILE A 204 4.30 -13.82 -11.64
C ILE A 204 4.37 -13.89 -10.12
N THR A 205 4.51 -12.74 -9.45
CA THR A 205 4.51 -12.69 -7.98
C THR A 205 3.09 -12.71 -7.40
N ARG A 206 2.93 -13.10 -6.13
CA ARG A 206 1.65 -13.02 -5.42
C ARG A 206 1.04 -11.61 -5.47
N THR A 207 1.87 -10.57 -5.34
CA THR A 207 1.44 -9.17 -5.46
C THR A 207 0.89 -8.80 -6.84
N VAL A 208 1.55 -9.28 -7.92
CA VAL A 208 1.07 -9.06 -9.29
C VAL A 208 -0.25 -9.81 -9.51
N PHE A 209 -0.32 -11.07 -9.10
CA PHE A 209 -1.52 -11.90 -9.21
C PHE A 209 -2.70 -11.26 -8.46
N ASN A 210 -2.50 -10.87 -7.20
CA ASN A 210 -3.53 -10.22 -6.38
C ASN A 210 -4.05 -8.93 -7.02
N SER A 211 -3.15 -8.11 -7.58
CA SER A 211 -3.56 -6.87 -8.27
C SER A 211 -4.32 -7.11 -9.58
N ALA A 212 -4.09 -8.24 -10.25
CA ALA A 212 -4.71 -8.58 -11.53
C ALA A 212 -6.07 -9.27 -11.35
N VAL A 213 -6.12 -10.25 -10.43
CA VAL A 213 -7.27 -11.15 -10.23
C VAL A 213 -8.20 -10.66 -9.11
N GLY A 214 -7.68 -9.94 -8.12
CA GLY A 214 -8.48 -9.45 -6.98
C GLY A 214 -9.72 -8.62 -7.35
N PRO A 215 -9.66 -7.70 -8.33
CA PRO A 215 -10.85 -7.00 -8.82
C PRO A 215 -11.89 -7.94 -9.46
N LEU A 216 -11.45 -9.05 -10.05
CA LEU A 216 -12.29 -10.00 -10.78
C LEU A 216 -12.99 -10.99 -9.87
N VAL A 217 -12.37 -11.39 -8.74
CA VAL A 217 -13.01 -12.28 -7.74
C VAL A 217 -14.36 -11.72 -7.28
N LYS A 218 -14.49 -10.39 -7.22
CA LYS A 218 -15.74 -9.70 -6.87
C LYS A 218 -16.90 -9.94 -7.85
N LEU A 219 -16.63 -10.45 -9.04
CA LEU A 219 -17.64 -10.77 -10.07
C LEU A 219 -18.33 -12.10 -9.79
N PHE A 220 -17.67 -13.04 -9.10
CA PHE A 220 -18.16 -14.39 -8.85
C PHE A 220 -18.92 -14.51 -7.53
N ARG A 221 -19.79 -13.53 -7.25
CA ARG A 221 -20.55 -13.51 -5.99
C ARG A 221 -21.32 -14.82 -5.85
N SER A 222 -21.14 -15.48 -4.71
CA SER A 222 -21.78 -16.76 -4.34
C SER A 222 -21.22 -18.03 -4.98
N MET A 223 -20.09 -17.96 -5.69
CA MET A 223 -19.37 -19.17 -6.15
C MET A 223 -18.32 -19.59 -5.12
N SER A 224 -18.05 -20.89 -5.04
CA SER A 224 -16.97 -21.44 -4.21
C SER A 224 -15.60 -21.10 -4.80
N ASP A 225 -14.56 -21.10 -3.95
CA ASP A 225 -13.17 -20.89 -4.39
C ASP A 225 -12.78 -21.89 -5.49
N ASP A 226 -13.33 -23.11 -5.45
CA ASP A 226 -13.04 -24.15 -6.42
C ASP A 226 -13.63 -23.86 -7.80
N GLU A 227 -14.89 -23.43 -7.85
CA GLU A 227 -15.53 -23.04 -9.12
C GLU A 227 -14.85 -21.81 -9.72
N VAL A 228 -14.49 -20.82 -8.89
CA VAL A 228 -13.76 -19.63 -9.35
C VAL A 228 -12.40 -20.02 -9.92
N TYR A 229 -11.68 -20.93 -9.27
CA TYR A 229 -10.42 -21.46 -9.77
C TYR A 229 -10.59 -22.15 -11.12
N ASP A 230 -11.57 -23.05 -11.26
CA ASP A 230 -11.78 -23.83 -12.48
C ASP A 230 -12.10 -22.93 -13.68
N ILE A 231 -12.90 -21.86 -13.46
CA ILE A 231 -13.18 -20.85 -14.50
C ILE A 231 -11.92 -20.12 -14.92
N PHE A 232 -11.09 -19.66 -13.97
CA PHE A 232 -9.85 -18.99 -14.32
C PHE A 232 -8.85 -19.95 -14.99
N LYS A 233 -8.79 -21.22 -14.56
CA LYS A 233 -7.94 -22.26 -15.17
C LYS A 233 -8.32 -22.43 -16.63
N ALA A 234 -9.61 -22.65 -16.91
CA ALA A 234 -10.14 -22.75 -18.26
C ALA A 234 -9.82 -21.51 -19.11
N TYR A 235 -10.05 -20.31 -18.56
CA TYR A 235 -9.82 -19.05 -19.26
C TYR A 235 -8.36 -18.81 -19.62
N TYR A 236 -7.44 -18.97 -18.65
CA TYR A 236 -6.03 -18.71 -18.90
C TYR A 236 -5.43 -19.73 -19.87
N GLN A 237 -5.83 -21.01 -19.76
CA GLN A 237 -5.43 -22.05 -20.69
C GLN A 237 -5.91 -21.71 -22.11
N ALA A 238 -7.21 -21.46 -22.29
CA ALA A 238 -7.79 -21.11 -23.60
C ALA A 238 -7.15 -19.85 -24.21
N THR A 239 -6.86 -18.83 -23.38
CA THR A 239 -6.22 -17.60 -23.87
C THR A 239 -4.78 -17.84 -24.31
N TYR A 240 -4.02 -18.64 -23.56
CA TYR A 240 -2.65 -18.99 -23.94
C TYR A 240 -2.62 -19.76 -25.26
N ASP A 241 -3.39 -20.85 -25.34
CA ASP A 241 -3.44 -21.76 -26.49
C ASP A 241 -4.01 -21.08 -27.74
N SER A 242 -5.04 -20.24 -27.58
CA SER A 242 -5.71 -19.60 -28.72
C SER A 242 -5.00 -18.33 -29.20
N VAL A 243 -4.37 -17.54 -28.31
CA VAL A 243 -3.91 -16.18 -28.66
C VAL A 243 -2.39 -16.05 -28.64
N PHE A 244 -1.71 -16.56 -27.61
CA PHE A 244 -0.30 -16.24 -27.38
C PHE A 244 0.65 -17.28 -27.97
N GLU A 245 0.36 -18.57 -27.78
CA GLU A 245 1.19 -19.67 -28.30
C GLU A 245 1.27 -19.66 -29.84
N PRO A 246 0.16 -19.57 -30.61
CA PRO A 246 0.21 -19.59 -32.07
C PRO A 246 0.96 -18.41 -32.69
N LYS A 247 1.11 -17.31 -31.93
CA LYS A 247 1.82 -16.09 -32.34
C LYS A 247 3.28 -16.06 -31.88
N GLY A 248 3.77 -17.13 -31.24
CA GLY A 248 5.15 -17.23 -30.78
C GLY A 248 5.51 -16.31 -29.62
N VAL A 249 4.51 -15.86 -28.84
CA VAL A 249 4.68 -14.96 -27.68
C VAL A 249 4.20 -15.59 -26.36
N GLY A 250 4.32 -16.93 -26.26
CA GLY A 250 3.96 -17.68 -25.06
C GLY A 250 4.80 -17.30 -23.84
N PHE A 251 6.06 -16.89 -24.01
CA PHE A 251 6.89 -16.44 -22.89
C PHE A 251 6.37 -15.11 -22.29
N GLU A 252 5.95 -14.19 -23.16
CA GLU A 252 5.42 -12.88 -22.78
C GLU A 252 4.13 -12.99 -21.96
N PHE A 253 3.33 -14.04 -22.15
CA PHE A 253 2.11 -14.29 -21.36
C PHE A 253 2.37 -14.27 -19.84
N PHE A 254 3.53 -14.77 -19.41
CA PHE A 254 3.92 -14.83 -18.00
C PHE A 254 4.61 -13.55 -17.49
N GLN A 255 4.72 -12.52 -18.32
CA GLN A 255 5.24 -11.22 -17.88
C GLN A 255 4.17 -10.45 -17.11
N PRO A 256 4.52 -9.74 -16.01
CA PRO A 256 3.56 -9.06 -15.16
C PRO A 256 2.57 -8.13 -15.88
N THR A 257 3.05 -7.37 -16.87
CA THR A 257 2.21 -6.42 -17.61
C THR A 257 1.22 -7.13 -18.53
N VAL A 258 1.65 -8.22 -19.18
CA VAL A 258 0.81 -9.02 -20.07
C VAL A 258 -0.22 -9.81 -19.27
N PHE A 259 0.21 -10.46 -18.18
CA PHE A 259 -0.70 -11.17 -17.28
C PHE A 259 -1.81 -10.25 -16.76
N LYS A 260 -1.48 -9.02 -16.34
CA LYS A 260 -2.48 -8.01 -15.94
C LYS A 260 -3.44 -7.65 -17.07
N ALA A 261 -2.95 -7.56 -18.30
CA ALA A 261 -3.80 -7.28 -19.45
C ALA A 261 -4.74 -8.45 -19.75
N THR A 262 -4.22 -9.67 -19.74
CA THR A 262 -5.02 -10.89 -19.89
C THR A 262 -6.09 -10.98 -18.80
N SER A 263 -5.76 -10.81 -17.53
CA SER A 263 -6.78 -10.77 -16.46
C SER A 263 -7.77 -9.62 -16.67
N GLY A 264 -7.32 -8.44 -17.08
CA GLY A 264 -8.20 -7.30 -17.37
C GLY A 264 -9.15 -7.53 -18.54
N PHE A 265 -8.79 -8.40 -19.48
CA PHE A 265 -9.60 -8.80 -20.63
C PHE A 265 -10.68 -9.85 -20.30
N PHE A 266 -10.51 -10.57 -19.19
CA PHE A 266 -11.44 -11.62 -18.74
C PHE A 266 -12.92 -11.19 -18.76
N PRO A 267 -13.34 -10.01 -18.24
CA PRO A 267 -14.76 -9.64 -18.21
C PRO A 267 -15.41 -9.59 -19.59
N ALA A 268 -14.70 -9.11 -20.61
CA ALA A 268 -15.21 -9.03 -21.98
C ALA A 268 -15.43 -10.44 -22.56
N VAL A 269 -14.46 -11.33 -22.37
CA VAL A 269 -14.53 -12.72 -22.82
C VAL A 269 -15.62 -13.48 -22.05
N ALA A 270 -15.67 -13.36 -20.73
CA ALA A 270 -16.66 -14.01 -19.88
C ALA A 270 -18.09 -13.56 -20.22
N ARG A 271 -18.29 -12.27 -20.52
CA ARG A 271 -19.58 -11.76 -20.98
C ARG A 271 -19.97 -12.40 -22.32
N ARG A 272 -19.09 -12.41 -23.30
CA ARG A 272 -19.39 -12.98 -24.62
C ARG A 272 -19.58 -14.51 -24.59
N THR A 273 -18.86 -15.19 -23.69
CA THR A 273 -19.06 -16.61 -23.39
C THR A 273 -20.45 -16.84 -22.81
N LYS A 274 -20.86 -15.99 -21.84
CA LYS A 274 -22.19 -16.05 -21.24
C LYS A 274 -23.30 -15.81 -22.25
N ASP A 275 -23.13 -14.83 -23.13
CA ASP A 275 -24.12 -14.47 -24.14
C ASP A 275 -24.33 -15.61 -25.16
N ARG A 276 -23.29 -16.40 -25.44
CA ARG A 276 -23.32 -17.48 -26.45
C ARG A 276 -23.67 -18.85 -25.88
N PHE A 277 -23.17 -19.18 -24.69
CA PHE A 277 -23.24 -20.53 -24.10
C PHE A 277 -23.91 -20.57 -22.72
N GLY A 278 -24.46 -19.45 -22.25
CA GLY A 278 -24.93 -19.32 -20.87
C GLY A 278 -23.78 -19.31 -19.85
N SER A 279 -24.09 -19.47 -18.56
CA SER A 279 -23.09 -19.43 -17.48
C SER A 279 -22.19 -20.68 -17.40
N ILE A 280 -21.81 -21.26 -18.54
CA ILE A 280 -20.97 -22.45 -18.65
C ILE A 280 -19.60 -22.02 -19.18
N TYR A 281 -18.63 -21.93 -18.27
CA TYR A 281 -17.30 -21.37 -18.54
C TYR A 281 -16.24 -22.47 -18.65
N THR A 282 -16.17 -23.12 -19.81
CA THR A 282 -15.22 -24.22 -20.09
C THR A 282 -14.09 -23.74 -21.01
N TYR A 283 -13.02 -24.54 -21.08
CA TYR A 283 -11.91 -24.30 -22.00
C TYR A 283 -12.40 -24.17 -23.46
N ASP A 284 -13.28 -25.07 -23.91
CA ASP A 284 -13.79 -25.08 -25.29
C ASP A 284 -14.61 -23.82 -25.60
N HIS A 285 -15.52 -23.44 -24.71
CA HIS A 285 -16.34 -22.24 -24.89
C HIS A 285 -15.49 -20.96 -24.92
N PHE A 286 -14.46 -20.87 -24.05
CA PHE A 286 -13.53 -19.75 -24.09
C PHE A 286 -12.72 -19.74 -25.38
N SER A 287 -12.19 -20.88 -25.81
CA SER A 287 -11.40 -20.99 -27.05
C SER A 287 -12.21 -20.56 -28.27
N GLU A 288 -13.49 -20.95 -28.33
CA GLU A 288 -14.38 -20.55 -29.42
C GLU A 288 -14.66 -19.04 -29.43
N VAL A 289 -14.84 -18.43 -28.25
CA VAL A 289 -15.00 -16.96 -28.12
C VAL A 289 -13.71 -16.22 -28.48
N LEU A 290 -12.55 -16.80 -28.19
CA LEU A 290 -11.24 -16.21 -28.44
C LEU A 290 -10.73 -16.39 -29.87
N SER A 291 -11.34 -17.25 -30.68
CA SER A 291 -10.93 -17.52 -32.06
C SER A 291 -10.74 -16.23 -32.91
N PRO A 292 -11.67 -15.24 -32.91
CA PRO A 292 -11.47 -14.00 -33.66
C PRO A 292 -10.30 -13.14 -33.16
N VAL A 293 -9.98 -13.25 -31.87
CA VAL A 293 -8.86 -12.54 -31.26
C VAL A 293 -7.55 -13.09 -31.81
N SER A 294 -7.44 -14.42 -31.99
CA SER A 294 -6.25 -15.06 -32.54
C SER A 294 -5.87 -14.49 -33.90
N ASP A 295 -6.85 -14.27 -34.78
CA ASP A 295 -6.58 -13.76 -36.13
C ASP A 295 -6.11 -12.30 -36.12
N LYS A 296 -6.77 -11.47 -35.31
CA LYS A 296 -6.54 -10.01 -35.28
C LYS A 296 -5.39 -9.58 -34.37
N PHE A 297 -5.01 -10.42 -33.40
CA PHE A 297 -4.00 -10.07 -32.41
C PHE A 297 -2.62 -9.83 -33.03
N ARG A 298 -1.99 -8.71 -32.68
CA ARG A 298 -0.68 -8.29 -33.18
C ARG A 298 0.37 -8.32 -32.05
N PRO A 299 1.36 -9.22 -32.09
CA PRO A 299 2.41 -9.31 -31.07
C PRO A 299 3.17 -8.01 -30.78
N ALA A 300 3.31 -7.14 -31.78
CA ALA A 300 3.94 -5.83 -31.62
C ALA A 300 3.29 -4.97 -30.51
N LYS A 301 1.99 -5.14 -30.27
CA LYS A 301 1.23 -4.41 -29.24
C LYS A 301 1.65 -4.73 -27.82
N ILE A 302 2.27 -5.89 -27.58
CA ILE A 302 2.90 -6.22 -26.29
C ILE A 302 4.07 -5.26 -26.02
N LYS A 303 4.92 -5.03 -27.02
CA LYS A 303 6.11 -4.17 -26.88
C LYS A 303 5.73 -2.70 -26.68
N GLU A 304 4.65 -2.24 -27.30
CA GLU A 304 4.10 -0.89 -27.14
C GLU A 304 3.51 -0.66 -25.74
N SER A 305 3.06 -1.72 -25.07
CA SER A 305 2.37 -1.67 -23.78
C SER A 305 3.27 -1.93 -22.57
N LYS A 306 4.60 -1.90 -22.71
CA LYS A 306 5.55 -2.28 -21.64
C LYS A 306 5.30 -1.61 -20.28
N ASN A 307 4.90 -0.34 -20.28
CA ASN A 307 4.75 0.47 -19.07
C ASN A 307 3.31 0.51 -18.52
N ALA A 308 2.32 0.02 -19.26
CA ALA A 308 0.92 0.05 -18.85
C ALA A 308 0.14 -1.09 -19.49
N TYR A 309 -0.64 -1.83 -18.71
CA TYR A 309 -1.40 -2.99 -19.20
C TYR A 309 -2.71 -2.59 -19.93
N LYS A 310 -3.30 -1.43 -19.61
CA LYS A 310 -4.61 -0.99 -20.17
C LYS A 310 -4.64 -0.87 -21.70
N PRO A 311 -3.61 -0.31 -22.38
CA PRO A 311 -3.58 -0.30 -23.85
C PRO A 311 -3.65 -1.70 -24.46
N LEU A 312 -3.01 -2.70 -23.85
CA LEU A 312 -3.07 -4.08 -24.31
C LEU A 312 -4.45 -4.71 -24.07
N VAL A 313 -5.10 -4.41 -22.94
CA VAL A 313 -6.52 -4.80 -22.71
C VAL A 313 -7.40 -4.27 -23.83
N LYS A 314 -7.30 -2.97 -24.12
CA LYS A 314 -8.10 -2.32 -25.18
C LYS A 314 -7.86 -2.97 -26.54
N HIS A 315 -6.61 -3.27 -26.88
CA HIS A 315 -6.27 -3.97 -28.13
C HIS A 315 -6.89 -5.38 -28.19
N LEU A 316 -6.88 -6.13 -27.09
CA LEU A 316 -7.51 -7.45 -27.02
C LEU A 316 -9.05 -7.36 -27.16
N GLU A 317 -9.67 -6.37 -26.53
CA GLU A 317 -11.11 -6.08 -26.67
C GLU A 317 -11.48 -5.70 -28.11
N GLU A 318 -10.71 -4.81 -28.75
CA GLU A 318 -10.87 -4.45 -30.17
C GLU A 318 -10.71 -5.66 -31.10
N CYS A 319 -9.88 -6.63 -30.74
CA CYS A 319 -9.75 -7.88 -31.49
C CYS A 319 -10.95 -8.83 -31.26
N LEU A 320 -11.58 -8.78 -30.09
CA LEU A 320 -12.76 -9.58 -29.76
C LEU A 320 -14.02 -9.07 -30.48
N ASP A 321 -14.10 -7.77 -30.69
CA ASP A 321 -15.16 -7.14 -31.47
C ASP A 321 -14.97 -7.50 -32.96
N SER A 322 -15.78 -8.45 -33.41
CA SER A 322 -15.99 -8.74 -34.83
C SER A 322 -16.65 -7.53 -35.49
N ASP A 323 -16.09 -7.01 -36.59
CA ASP A 323 -16.79 -6.05 -37.46
C ASP A 323 -18.11 -6.69 -37.86
N PHE A 324 -19.21 -6.21 -37.26
CA PHE A 324 -20.56 -6.61 -37.61
C PHE A 324 -20.91 -5.84 -38.89
N HIS A 325 -20.59 -6.40 -40.05
CA HIS A 325 -21.16 -5.92 -41.31
C HIS A 325 -22.51 -6.61 -41.50
N LEU A 326 -23.58 -5.79 -41.50
CA LEU A 326 -24.95 -6.16 -41.85
C LEU A 326 -25.06 -6.59 -43.31
#